data_AF-A0A661K1X1-F1
#
_entry.id   AF-A0A661K1X1-F1
#
_cell.length_a   1.000
_cell.length_b   1.000
_cell.length_c   1.000
_cell.angle_alpha   90.00
_cell.angle_beta   90.00
_cell.angle_gamma   90.00
#
_symmetry.space_group_name_H-M   'P 1'
#
loop_
_entity.id
_entity.type
_entity.pdbx_description
1 polymer ?
#
loop_
_entity_poly.entity_id
_entity_poly.type
_entity_poly.pdbx_seq_one_letter_code
_entity_poly.pdbx_strand_id
1 'polypeptide(L)'
;MRFKSLREIEREKPLEIKLDELPREIKIDLYAKEKAFMISELVRDIHEESVEWYGFTLASKENPESIIDIGLPRNEQNVQQYTSINPEMIEQYQESLPEYLIINGWIHSHASLEFKRFSGTDEENNITVLEYVSPSLKKPIAKKEVKVKKWSFLIENEFGDEKLREGNVCLITDVPVSTARLLETIYG
;
A
#
# COMPACT_ATOMS: atom_id res chain seq x y z
N MET A 1 -2.50 41.26 -35.12
CA MET A 1 -2.11 39.92 -34.61
C MET A 1 -3.23 39.41 -33.70
N ARG A 2 -3.87 38.29 -34.03
CA ARG A 2 -4.83 37.63 -33.13
C ARG A 2 -4.04 36.71 -32.20
N PHE A 3 -4.04 37.01 -30.90
CA PHE A 3 -3.54 36.09 -29.88
C PHE A 3 -4.50 34.90 -29.82
N LYS A 4 -3.99 33.67 -30.01
CA LYS A 4 -4.76 32.45 -29.75
C LYS A 4 -5.19 32.45 -28.28
N SER A 5 -6.44 32.11 -28.02
CA SER A 5 -6.91 32.02 -26.62
C SER A 5 -6.17 30.87 -25.92
N LEU A 6 -5.83 31.02 -24.64
CA LEU A 6 -5.14 29.99 -23.84
C LEU A 6 -5.90 28.64 -23.81
N ARG A 7 -7.19 28.63 -24.20
CA ARG A 7 -8.04 27.44 -24.31
C ARG A 7 -7.82 26.62 -25.58
N GLU A 8 -7.17 27.19 -26.61
CA GLU A 8 -6.88 26.53 -27.89
C GLU A 8 -5.51 25.82 -27.92
N ILE A 9 -4.72 25.96 -26.86
CA ILE A 9 -3.52 25.16 -26.67
C ILE A 9 -4.00 23.83 -26.09
N GLU A 10 -4.37 22.87 -26.94
CA GLU A 10 -4.56 21.48 -26.53
C GLU A 10 -3.29 21.03 -25.80
N ARG A 11 -3.38 20.94 -24.47
CA ARG A 11 -2.31 20.34 -23.68
C ARG A 11 -2.37 18.86 -23.98
N GLU A 12 -1.39 18.35 -24.76
CA GLU A 12 -1.20 16.91 -24.93
C GLU A 12 -1.33 16.21 -23.57
N LYS A 13 -2.18 15.19 -23.49
CA LYS A 13 -2.36 14.45 -22.23
C LYS A 13 -1.05 13.72 -21.93
N PRO A 14 -0.55 13.77 -20.69
CA PRO A 14 0.64 13.00 -20.32
C PRO A 14 0.39 11.52 -20.57
N LEU A 15 1.40 10.81 -21.08
CA LEU A 15 1.32 9.37 -21.26
C LEU A 15 1.10 8.67 -19.91
N GLU A 16 0.22 7.69 -19.91
CA GLU A 16 0.01 6.80 -18.78
C GLU A 16 0.10 5.35 -19.28
N ILE A 17 1.02 4.58 -18.72
CA ILE A 17 1.23 3.18 -19.03
C ILE A 17 0.78 2.38 -17.82
N LYS A 18 -0.29 1.60 -17.99
CA LYS A 18 -0.76 0.69 -16.95
C LYS A 18 0.17 -0.53 -16.87
N LEU A 19 0.63 -0.85 -15.67
CA LEU A 19 1.47 -2.03 -15.40
C LEU A 19 0.66 -3.17 -14.79
N ASP A 20 -0.28 -2.84 -13.90
CA ASP A 20 -1.10 -3.81 -13.17
C ASP A 20 -2.45 -3.20 -12.74
N GLU A 21 -3.28 -4.01 -12.08
CA GLU A 21 -4.53 -3.61 -11.44
C GLU A 21 -4.47 -3.81 -9.92
N LEU A 22 -5.20 -2.97 -9.19
CA LEU A 22 -5.52 -3.25 -7.80
C LEU A 22 -6.38 -4.52 -7.74
N PRO A 23 -6.10 -5.45 -6.80
CA PRO A 23 -6.87 -6.67 -6.69
C PRO A 23 -8.33 -6.36 -6.38
N ARG A 24 -9.26 -7.00 -7.10
CA ARG A 24 -10.71 -6.91 -6.84
C ARG A 24 -11.16 -7.89 -5.78
N GLU A 25 -10.35 -8.90 -5.51
CA GLU A 25 -10.61 -10.00 -4.61
C GLU A 25 -9.37 -10.25 -3.76
N ILE A 26 -9.58 -10.63 -2.50
CA ILE A 26 -8.51 -11.01 -1.58
C ILE A 26 -8.48 -12.54 -1.53
N LYS A 27 -7.30 -13.13 -1.71
CA LYS A 27 -7.11 -14.58 -1.58
C LYS A 27 -6.81 -14.92 -0.13
N ILE A 28 -7.54 -15.88 0.39
CA ILE A 28 -7.31 -16.46 1.71
C ILE A 28 -7.18 -17.97 1.58
N ASP A 29 -6.12 -18.53 2.16
CA ASP A 29 -5.93 -19.97 2.26
C ASP A 29 -7.04 -20.58 3.11
N LEU A 30 -7.44 -21.81 2.76
CA LEU A 30 -8.48 -22.54 3.50
C LEU A 30 -8.09 -22.68 4.97
N TYR A 31 -6.82 -22.98 5.25
CA TYR A 31 -6.30 -23.07 6.61
C TYR A 31 -6.50 -21.76 7.39
N ALA A 32 -6.09 -20.62 6.84
CA ALA A 32 -6.24 -19.32 7.49
C ALA A 32 -7.72 -18.98 7.74
N LYS A 33 -8.58 -19.27 6.76
CA LYS A 33 -10.02 -19.06 6.88
C LYS A 33 -10.61 -19.91 8.00
N GLU A 34 -10.32 -21.21 8.03
CA GLU A 34 -10.80 -22.13 9.06
C GLU A 34 -10.28 -21.72 10.44
N LYS A 35 -8.99 -21.34 10.54
CA LYS A 35 -8.38 -20.85 11.77
C LYS A 35 -9.13 -19.64 12.33
N ALA A 36 -9.50 -18.66 11.49
CA ALA A 36 -10.27 -17.50 11.94
C ALA A 36 -11.61 -17.88 12.60
N PHE A 37 -12.33 -18.85 12.02
CA PHE A 37 -13.59 -19.33 12.61
C PHE A 37 -13.35 -20.13 13.90
N MET A 38 -12.34 -21.00 13.92
CA MET A 38 -11.97 -21.77 15.11
C MET A 38 -11.55 -20.87 16.29
N ILE A 39 -10.88 -19.75 16.01
CA ILE A 39 -10.55 -18.75 17.05
C ILE A 39 -11.82 -18.18 17.67
N SER A 40 -12.83 -17.88 16.85
CA SER A 40 -14.10 -17.37 17.36
C SER A 40 -14.82 -18.37 18.27
N GLU A 41 -14.75 -19.66 17.95
CA GLU A 41 -15.25 -20.73 18.82
C GLU A 41 -14.45 -20.81 20.12
N LEU A 42 -13.12 -20.77 20.03
CA LEU A 42 -12.24 -20.83 21.19
C LEU A 42 -12.46 -19.64 22.15
N VAL A 43 -12.63 -18.43 21.61
CA VAL A 43 -12.93 -17.23 22.42
C VAL A 43 -14.23 -17.42 23.20
N ARG A 44 -15.27 -17.95 22.54
CA ARG A 44 -16.54 -18.26 23.21
C ARG A 44 -16.38 -19.31 24.30
N ASP A 45 -15.58 -20.35 24.05
CA ASP A 45 -15.37 -21.44 25.01
C ASP A 45 -14.57 -20.97 26.24
N ILE A 46 -13.63 -20.04 26.06
CA ILE A 46 -12.81 -19.49 27.16
C ILE A 46 -13.59 -18.49 28.01
N HIS A 47 -14.38 -17.62 27.37
CA HIS A 47 -15.07 -16.53 28.05
C HIS A 47 -16.51 -16.85 28.44
N GLU A 48 -17.05 -17.98 28.01
CA GLU A 48 -18.45 -18.39 28.16
C GLU A 48 -19.46 -17.38 27.56
N GLU A 49 -18.97 -16.44 26.76
CA GLU A 49 -19.73 -15.38 26.11
C GLU A 49 -19.12 -15.05 24.74
N SER A 50 -19.90 -14.42 23.85
CA SER A 50 -19.39 -13.99 22.55
C SER A 50 -18.68 -12.65 22.72
N VAL A 51 -17.34 -12.68 22.81
CA VAL A 51 -16.48 -11.49 22.91
C VAL A 51 -15.83 -11.19 21.56
N GLU A 52 -15.63 -9.91 21.27
CA GLU A 52 -14.82 -9.49 20.12
C GLU A 52 -13.35 -9.90 20.32
N TRP A 53 -12.68 -10.30 19.24
CA TRP A 53 -11.24 -10.54 19.21
C TRP A 53 -10.66 -9.94 17.94
N TYR A 54 -9.35 -9.69 17.94
CA TYR A 54 -8.63 -9.26 16.75
C TYR A 54 -7.36 -10.07 16.53
N GLY A 55 -6.92 -10.11 15.27
CA GLY A 55 -5.69 -10.73 14.83
C GLY A 55 -5.13 -10.06 13.59
N PHE A 56 -3.93 -10.49 13.20
CA PHE A 56 -3.26 -10.01 11.99
C PHE A 56 -3.34 -11.06 10.89
N THR A 57 -3.61 -10.64 9.66
CA THR A 57 -3.51 -11.54 8.52
C THR A 57 -2.04 -11.64 8.10
N LEU A 58 -1.58 -12.87 7.87
CA LEU A 58 -0.19 -13.15 7.55
C LEU A 58 -0.06 -13.60 6.11
N ALA A 59 1.00 -13.13 5.45
CA ALA A 59 1.42 -13.54 4.13
C ALA A 59 2.88 -13.96 4.12
N SER A 60 3.28 -14.73 3.12
CA SER A 60 4.70 -14.91 2.82
C SER A 60 5.25 -13.68 2.11
N LYS A 61 6.52 -13.31 2.36
CA LYS A 61 7.21 -12.22 1.63
C LYS A 61 7.21 -12.42 0.11
N GLU A 62 7.23 -13.67 -0.36
CA GLU A 62 7.21 -14.01 -1.79
C GLU A 62 5.84 -13.84 -2.44
N ASN A 63 4.77 -13.86 -1.65
CA ASN A 63 3.38 -13.76 -2.10
C ASN A 63 2.53 -12.92 -1.13
N PRO A 64 2.79 -11.60 -1.05
CA PRO A 64 2.20 -10.71 -0.04
C PRO A 64 0.69 -10.51 -0.20
N GLU A 65 0.15 -10.77 -1.38
CA GLU A 65 -1.26 -10.59 -1.75
C GLU A 65 -2.20 -11.70 -1.26
N SER A 66 -1.66 -12.81 -0.73
CA SER A 66 -2.45 -13.94 -0.23
C SER A 66 -2.32 -14.07 1.27
N ILE A 67 -3.46 -14.16 1.95
CA ILE A 67 -3.52 -14.48 3.37
C ILE A 67 -3.31 -15.98 3.53
N ILE A 68 -2.21 -16.39 4.17
CA ILE A 68 -1.84 -17.80 4.36
C ILE A 68 -2.02 -18.27 5.81
N ASP A 69 -2.08 -17.33 6.77
CA ASP A 69 -2.36 -17.64 8.17
C ASP A 69 -3.00 -16.44 8.88
N ILE A 70 -3.55 -16.68 10.09
CA ILE A 70 -4.03 -15.68 11.03
C ILE A 70 -3.13 -15.68 12.26
N GLY A 71 -2.45 -14.57 12.49
CA GLY A 71 -1.65 -14.32 13.68
C GLY A 71 -2.49 -13.78 14.82
N LEU A 72 -2.31 -14.32 16.03
CA LEU A 72 -2.95 -13.84 17.23
C LEU A 72 -1.94 -13.11 18.12
N PRO A 73 -1.90 -11.78 18.09
CA PRO A 73 -1.11 -11.00 19.04
C PRO A 73 -1.73 -11.10 20.43
N ARG A 74 -1.00 -10.63 21.44
CA ARG A 74 -1.56 -10.53 22.78
C ARG A 74 -2.72 -9.52 22.76
N ASN A 75 -3.92 -10.01 23.00
CA ASN A 75 -5.10 -9.19 23.19
C ASN A 75 -5.07 -8.71 24.66
N GLU A 76 -4.61 -7.49 24.92
CA GLU A 76 -4.54 -6.94 26.29
C GLU A 76 -5.95 -6.65 26.81
N GLN A 77 -6.51 -7.68 27.46
CA GLN A 77 -7.76 -7.73 28.20
C GLN A 77 -9.03 -7.39 27.41
N ASN A 78 -9.93 -8.36 27.42
CA ASN A 78 -11.36 -8.25 27.13
C ASN A 78 -12.09 -7.33 28.13
N VAL A 79 -11.55 -6.13 28.35
CA VAL A 79 -12.27 -5.07 29.04
C VAL A 79 -13.30 -4.55 28.04
N GLN A 80 -14.52 -4.29 28.51
CA GLN A 80 -15.69 -3.90 27.71
C GLN A 80 -15.56 -2.56 26.93
N GLN A 81 -14.34 -2.11 26.63
CA GLN A 81 -14.03 -0.88 25.93
C GLN A 81 -12.91 -1.13 24.91
N TYR A 82 -13.35 -1.46 23.69
CA TYR A 82 -12.68 -1.28 22.40
C TYR A 82 -11.15 -1.42 22.39
N THR A 83 -10.63 -2.55 21.90
CA THR A 83 -9.19 -2.74 21.71
C THR A 83 -8.67 -1.82 20.60
N SER A 84 -7.77 -0.90 20.95
CA SER A 84 -7.06 -0.05 19.99
C SER A 84 -5.76 -0.73 19.55
N ILE A 85 -5.47 -0.65 18.25
CA ILE A 85 -4.22 -1.12 17.65
C ILE A 85 -3.33 0.09 17.45
N ASN A 86 -2.07 0.01 17.89
CA ASN A 86 -1.04 1.02 17.63
C ASN A 86 0.13 0.41 16.84
N PRO A 87 0.94 1.25 16.15
CA PRO A 87 2.06 0.77 15.35
C PRO A 87 3.08 -0.07 16.13
N GLU A 88 3.36 0.28 17.39
CA GLU A 88 4.33 -0.42 18.23
C GLU A 88 3.90 -1.87 18.51
N MET A 89 2.61 -2.11 18.71
CA MET A 89 2.06 -3.46 18.88
C MET A 89 2.16 -4.28 17.60
N ILE A 90 1.93 -3.66 16.44
CA ILE A 90 2.09 -4.32 15.14
C ILE A 90 3.55 -4.70 14.93
N GLU A 91 4.48 -3.77 15.21
CA GLU A 91 5.92 -3.99 15.08
C GLU A 91 6.41 -5.10 16.01
N GLN A 92 6.05 -5.06 17.30
CA GLN A 92 6.40 -6.12 18.25
C GLN A 92 5.90 -7.49 17.80
N TYR A 93 4.70 -7.56 17.24
CA TYR A 93 4.19 -8.81 16.71
C TYR A 93 4.95 -9.24 15.46
N GLN A 94 5.21 -8.33 14.52
CA GLN A 94 5.97 -8.58 13.30
C GLN A 94 7.38 -9.11 13.59
N GLU A 95 8.05 -8.58 14.63
CA GLU A 95 9.37 -9.04 15.09
C GLU A 95 9.33 -10.45 15.71
N SER A 96 8.18 -10.87 16.24
CA SER A 96 8.00 -12.22 16.78
C SER A 96 7.76 -13.30 15.72
N LEU A 97 7.44 -12.90 14.48
CA LEU A 97 7.15 -13.81 13.39
C LEU A 97 8.44 -14.36 12.75
N PRO A 98 8.39 -15.58 12.19
CA PRO A 98 9.44 -16.06 11.29
C PRO A 98 9.74 -15.07 10.16
N GLU A 99 11.01 -14.95 9.78
CA GLU A 99 11.47 -13.94 8.80
C GLU A 99 10.76 -14.02 7.44
N TYR A 100 10.26 -15.18 7.03
CA TYR A 100 9.56 -15.35 5.77
C TYR A 100 8.11 -14.84 5.79
N LEU A 101 7.56 -14.55 6.98
CA LEU A 101 6.20 -14.05 7.17
C LEU A 101 6.16 -12.54 7.37
N ILE A 102 5.09 -11.94 6.88
CA ILE A 102 4.76 -10.53 7.07
C ILE A 102 3.29 -10.38 7.43
N ILE A 103 2.98 -9.31 8.15
CA ILE A 103 1.62 -8.85 8.35
C ILE A 103 1.18 -8.14 7.08
N ASN A 104 0.05 -8.57 6.49
CA ASN A 104 -0.52 -7.96 5.29
C ASN A 104 -1.91 -7.34 5.50
N GLY A 105 -2.36 -7.29 6.76
CA GLY A 105 -3.65 -6.76 7.13
C GLY A 105 -4.05 -7.20 8.53
N TRP A 106 -5.34 -7.06 8.84
CA TRP A 106 -5.91 -7.42 10.13
C TRP A 106 -7.31 -8.00 9.95
N ILE A 107 -7.78 -8.67 11.00
CA ILE A 107 -9.11 -9.25 11.09
C ILE A 107 -9.64 -9.07 12.52
N HIS A 108 -10.94 -8.88 12.67
CA HIS A 108 -11.62 -8.93 13.94
C HIS A 108 -12.99 -9.57 13.82
N SER A 109 -13.60 -9.92 14.95
CA SER A 109 -14.98 -10.41 15.02
C SER A 109 -15.89 -9.43 15.72
N HIS A 110 -17.14 -9.32 15.27
CA HIS A 110 -18.20 -8.56 15.96
C HIS A 110 -19.05 -9.40 16.93
N ALA A 111 -18.53 -10.54 17.39
CA ALA A 111 -19.22 -11.44 18.31
C ALA A 111 -20.66 -11.77 17.86
N SER A 112 -21.66 -11.60 18.73
CA SER A 112 -23.08 -11.85 18.43
C SER A 112 -23.79 -10.66 17.74
N LEU A 113 -23.08 -9.58 17.43
CA LEU A 113 -23.65 -8.44 16.73
C LEU A 113 -23.68 -8.76 15.23
N GLU A 114 -24.86 -8.71 14.60
CA GLU A 114 -24.99 -8.73 13.13
C GLU A 114 -24.55 -7.38 12.49
N PHE A 115 -23.51 -6.76 13.05
CA PHE A 115 -22.94 -5.52 12.57
C PHE A 115 -21.86 -5.83 11.54
N LYS A 116 -22.09 -5.39 10.30
CA LYS A 116 -21.19 -5.63 9.15
C LYS A 116 -20.47 -4.37 8.68
N ARG A 117 -20.29 -3.41 9.58
CA ARG A 117 -19.64 -2.12 9.30
C ARG A 117 -18.53 -1.91 10.32
N PHE A 118 -17.64 -0.97 10.04
CA PHE A 118 -16.70 -0.50 11.03
C PHE A 118 -17.40 0.46 12.02
N SER A 119 -17.11 0.27 13.29
CA SER A 119 -17.26 1.30 14.32
C SER A 119 -16.17 2.37 14.13
N GLY A 120 -16.26 3.49 14.85
CA GLY A 120 -15.21 4.51 14.82
C GLY A 120 -13.83 3.96 15.19
N THR A 121 -13.77 3.06 16.17
CA THR A 121 -12.51 2.40 16.56
C THR A 121 -12.02 1.42 15.50
N ASP A 122 -12.93 0.70 14.83
CA ASP A 122 -12.52 -0.18 13.72
C ASP A 122 -11.95 0.63 12.55
N GLU A 123 -12.48 1.82 12.26
CA GLU A 123 -11.93 2.72 11.25
C GLU A 123 -10.53 3.20 11.63
N GLU A 124 -10.32 3.64 12.88
CA GLU A 124 -9.01 4.06 13.40
C GLU A 124 -7.98 2.93 13.36
N ASN A 125 -8.37 1.73 13.80
CA ASN A 125 -7.54 0.53 13.74
C ASN A 125 -7.20 0.17 12.30
N ASN A 126 -8.19 0.22 11.39
CA ASN A 126 -7.98 -0.07 9.98
C ASN A 126 -6.99 0.91 9.33
N ILE A 127 -7.12 2.22 9.62
CA ILE A 127 -6.16 3.22 9.13
C ILE A 127 -4.76 2.92 9.65
N THR A 128 -4.63 2.67 10.95
CA THR A 128 -3.34 2.38 11.60
C THR A 128 -2.64 1.18 10.97
N VAL A 129 -3.38 0.07 10.78
CA VAL A 129 -2.84 -1.14 10.14
C VAL A 129 -2.45 -0.87 8.69
N LEU A 130 -3.30 -0.19 7.92
CA LEU A 130 -3.01 0.13 6.52
C LEU A 130 -1.78 1.03 6.37
N GLU A 131 -1.62 2.05 7.22
CA GLU A 131 -0.45 2.91 7.21
C GLU A 131 0.84 2.15 7.55
N TYR A 132 0.77 1.15 8.42
CA TYR A 132 1.90 0.30 8.76
C TYR A 132 2.29 -0.65 7.62
N VAL A 133 1.33 -1.38 7.02
CA VAL A 133 1.64 -2.44 6.04
C VAL A 133 1.89 -1.90 4.64
N SER A 134 1.24 -0.80 4.25
CA SER A 134 1.28 -0.29 2.87
C SER A 134 2.71 0.03 2.37
N PRO A 135 3.62 0.66 3.15
CA PRO A 135 4.98 0.94 2.70
C PRO A 135 5.74 -0.30 2.22
N SER A 136 5.52 -1.45 2.86
CA SER A 136 6.22 -2.71 2.59
C SER A 136 5.53 -3.56 1.52
N LEU A 137 4.30 -3.21 1.13
CA LEU A 137 3.46 -3.99 0.22
C LEU A 137 3.16 -3.30 -1.11
N LYS A 138 3.64 -2.07 -1.29
CA LYS A 138 3.46 -1.29 -2.52
C LYS A 138 4.06 -2.01 -3.73
N LYS A 139 3.24 -2.17 -4.78
CA LYS A 139 3.69 -2.63 -6.08
C LYS A 139 3.50 -1.56 -7.16
N PRO A 140 4.35 -1.51 -8.21
CA PRO A 140 4.13 -0.61 -9.34
C PRO A 140 2.84 -0.97 -10.09
N ILE A 141 1.87 -0.06 -10.15
CA ILE A 141 0.61 -0.26 -10.87
C ILE A 141 0.56 0.52 -12.19
N ALA A 142 1.32 1.61 -12.30
CA ALA A 142 1.40 2.41 -13.52
C ALA A 142 2.71 3.21 -13.62
N LYS A 143 2.99 3.71 -14.83
CA LYS A 143 3.98 4.74 -15.12
C LYS A 143 3.28 5.94 -15.71
N LYS A 144 3.48 7.12 -15.13
CA LYS A 144 2.87 8.36 -15.59
C LYS A 144 3.93 9.34 -16.04
N GLU A 145 3.71 9.99 -17.17
CA GLU A 145 4.65 10.96 -17.70
C GLU A 145 4.67 12.24 -16.86
N VAL A 146 5.86 12.56 -16.36
CA VAL A 146 6.16 13.83 -15.70
C VAL A 146 6.40 14.86 -16.80
N LYS A 147 5.55 15.89 -16.83
CA LYS A 147 5.67 16.94 -17.85
C LYS A 147 6.91 17.80 -17.60
N VAL A 148 7.91 17.61 -18.46
CA VAL A 148 9.06 18.49 -18.56
C VAL A 148 8.76 19.59 -19.56
N LYS A 149 8.79 20.86 -19.11
CA LYS A 149 8.52 22.02 -19.96
C LYS A 149 9.56 22.20 -21.06
N LYS A 150 10.83 22.01 -20.71
CA LYS A 150 11.97 22.13 -21.62
C LYS A 150 13.11 21.24 -21.14
N TRP A 151 13.48 20.28 -21.99
CA TRP A 151 14.65 19.43 -21.81
C TRP A 151 15.92 20.13 -22.29
N SER A 152 17.03 19.75 -21.69
CA SER A 152 18.38 20.00 -22.21
C SER A 152 19.12 18.67 -22.29
N PHE A 153 19.38 18.22 -23.52
CA PHE A 153 20.11 17.00 -23.79
C PHE A 153 21.60 17.32 -23.93
N LEU A 154 22.40 16.75 -23.05
CA LEU A 154 23.84 17.00 -22.97
C LEU A 154 24.58 15.69 -23.17
N ILE A 155 25.74 15.74 -23.81
CA ILE A 155 26.61 14.58 -23.98
C ILE A 155 27.70 14.64 -22.91
N GLU A 156 27.99 13.53 -22.24
CA GLU A 156 29.04 13.46 -21.22
C GLU A 156 30.34 14.11 -21.70
N ASN A 157 30.93 14.97 -20.86
CA ASN A 157 32.17 15.71 -21.14
C ASN A 157 32.10 16.70 -22.33
N GLU A 158 30.93 16.93 -22.94
CA GLU A 158 30.74 17.82 -24.11
C GLU A 158 29.76 18.99 -23.84
N PHE A 159 29.76 19.51 -22.61
CA PHE A 159 28.96 20.67 -22.23
C PHE A 159 29.72 21.63 -21.30
N GLY A 160 29.38 22.91 -21.38
CA GLY A 160 29.83 23.95 -20.44
C GLY A 160 28.66 24.58 -19.68
N ASP A 161 28.96 25.49 -18.76
CA ASP A 161 27.99 26.13 -17.86
C ASP A 161 26.79 26.77 -18.58
N GLU A 162 27.00 27.28 -19.80
CA GLU A 162 25.93 27.89 -20.61
C GLU A 162 24.84 26.86 -20.97
N LYS A 163 25.25 25.64 -21.36
CA LYS A 163 24.30 24.58 -21.73
C LYS A 163 23.53 24.02 -20.54
N LEU A 164 24.11 24.04 -19.33
CA LEU A 164 23.42 23.64 -18.10
C LEU A 164 22.30 24.60 -17.69
N ARG A 165 22.39 25.87 -18.11
CA ARG A 165 21.37 26.90 -17.83
C ARG A 165 20.21 26.85 -18.81
N GLU A 166 20.33 26.07 -19.88
CA GLU A 166 19.22 25.85 -20.80
C GLU A 166 18.20 24.90 -20.16
N GLY A 167 16.91 25.15 -20.42
CA GLY A 167 15.84 24.23 -20.03
C GLY A 167 15.48 24.28 -18.55
N ASN A 168 14.66 23.31 -18.14
CA ASN A 168 14.20 23.14 -16.77
C ASN A 168 14.69 21.81 -16.17
N VAL A 169 15.02 20.84 -17.03
CA VAL A 169 15.56 19.53 -16.65
C VAL A 169 16.66 19.19 -17.66
N CYS A 170 17.84 18.83 -17.17
CA CYS A 170 18.94 18.34 -18.00
C CYS A 170 18.98 16.80 -17.96
N LEU A 171 19.20 16.18 -19.11
CA LEU A 171 19.53 14.76 -19.23
C LEU A 171 20.90 14.66 -19.88
N ILE A 172 21.88 14.14 -19.14
CA ILE A 172 23.23 13.89 -19.63
C ILE A 172 23.31 12.43 -20.06
N THR A 173 23.79 12.18 -21.27
CA THR A 173 23.90 10.84 -21.88
C THR A 173 25.27 10.65 -22.51
N ASP A 174 25.70 9.40 -22.68
CA ASP A 174 26.94 9.02 -23.36
C ASP A 174 26.85 9.18 -24.88
N VAL A 175 25.64 9.14 -25.43
CA VAL A 175 25.35 9.32 -26.86
C VAL A 175 24.37 10.48 -27.09
N PRO A 176 24.32 11.07 -28.31
CA PRO A 176 23.32 12.09 -28.63
C PRO A 176 21.89 11.55 -28.54
N VAL A 177 21.02 12.27 -27.84
CA VAL A 177 19.58 11.96 -27.70
C VAL A 177 18.74 13.13 -28.22
N SER A 178 17.79 12.83 -29.11
CA SER A 178 16.86 13.83 -29.67
C SER A 178 15.59 14.00 -28.86
N THR A 179 15.15 12.95 -28.16
CA THR A 179 13.87 12.91 -27.44
C THR A 179 14.00 12.05 -26.19
N ALA A 180 13.38 12.49 -25.10
CA ALA A 180 13.25 11.71 -23.87
C ALA A 180 11.89 11.96 -23.23
N ARG A 181 11.44 10.97 -22.45
CA ARG A 181 10.27 11.06 -21.57
C ARG A 181 10.70 10.68 -20.16
N LEU A 182 10.21 11.42 -19.18
CA LEU A 182 10.37 11.09 -17.77
C LEU A 182 9.08 10.47 -17.28
N LEU A 183 9.13 9.25 -16.73
CA LEU A 183 7.95 8.60 -16.17
C LEU A 183 8.15 8.36 -14.66
N GLU A 184 7.21 8.82 -13.85
CA GLU A 184 7.12 8.49 -12.43
C GLU A 184 6.39 7.14 -12.25
N THR A 185 6.82 6.35 -11.27
CA THR A 185 6.10 5.14 -10.86
C THR A 185 4.93 5.51 -9.97
N ILE A 186 3.74 5.02 -10.31
CA ILE A 186 2.60 5.01 -9.41
C ILE A 186 2.59 3.65 -8.71
N TYR A 187 2.61 3.67 -7.38
CA TYR A 187 2.49 2.48 -6.55
C TYR A 187 1.04 2.32 -6.08
N GLY A 188 0.64 1.08 -5.88
CA GLY A 188 -0.64 0.69 -5.29
C GLY A 188 -0.51 -0.57 -4.46
#